data_AF-A0A1R1RRQ2-F1
#
_entry.id   AF-A0A1R1RRQ2-F1
#
_cell.length_a   1.000
_cell.length_b   1.000
_cell.length_c   1.000
_cell.angle_alpha   90.00
_cell.angle_beta   90.00
_cell.angle_gamma   90.00
#
_symmetry.space_group_name_H-M   'P 1'
#
loop_
_entity.id
_entity.type
_entity.pdbx_description
1 polymer ?
#
loop_
_entity_poly.entity_id
_entity_poly.type
_entity_poly.pdbx_seq_one_letter_code
_entity_poly.pdbx_strand_id
1 'polypeptide(L)'
;MKNVWFSLISMLLAAMAFFHHSDAAQASEKPTRESLFETLESISAVHERLTEKERTKKDMISLLEPYMEHDFAARYVDANAFKDEKGWIFYGTDAPELAIPFFSYDEKTKVAEADGHYTVYEFIGHQNGGPVSYDNDYLTVTIKNKEGSFKVANIGQTDTRPSGNEILPEKASEEKQNPEFFESGRSEKEPAFPLFVIDFNWSLAGFLQ
;
A
#
# COMPACT_ATOMS: atom_id res chain seq x y z
N MET A 1 13.51 10.27 64.02
CA MET A 1 13.62 9.16 63.05
C MET A 1 12.37 8.93 62.20
N LYS A 2 11.15 9.28 62.66
CA LYS A 2 9.91 9.07 61.89
C LYS A 2 9.76 9.95 60.64
N ASN A 3 10.40 11.13 60.64
CA ASN A 3 10.23 12.15 59.59
C ASN A 3 11.08 11.90 58.34
N VAL A 4 12.15 11.08 58.46
CA VAL A 4 13.03 10.73 57.33
C VAL A 4 12.39 9.63 56.47
N TRP A 5 11.59 8.75 57.09
CA TRP A 5 10.87 7.69 56.39
C TRP A 5 9.74 8.24 55.52
N PHE A 6 8.99 9.24 56.01
CA PHE A 6 7.98 9.92 55.19
C PHE A 6 8.59 10.65 53.97
N SER A 7 9.82 11.17 54.09
CA SER A 7 10.53 11.81 52.98
C SER A 7 10.93 10.81 51.88
N LEU A 8 11.41 9.63 52.25
CA LEU A 8 11.78 8.57 51.30
C LEU A 8 10.55 7.98 50.57
N ILE A 9 9.42 7.84 51.27
CA ILE A 9 8.16 7.38 50.67
C ILE A 9 7.61 8.43 49.68
N SER A 10 7.70 9.72 50.02
CA SER A 10 7.28 10.81 49.14
C SER A 10 8.13 10.87 47.84
N MET A 11 9.44 10.65 47.95
CA MET A 11 10.35 10.63 46.80
C MET A 11 10.11 9.42 45.88
N LEU A 12 9.74 8.26 46.43
CA LEU A 12 9.40 7.06 45.65
C LEU A 12 8.06 7.22 44.89
N LEU A 13 7.06 7.85 45.52
CA LEU A 13 5.77 8.17 44.90
C LEU A 13 5.91 9.23 43.80
N ALA A 14 6.77 10.24 43.99
CA ALA A 14 7.08 11.23 42.96
C ALA A 14 7.79 10.61 41.75
N ALA A 15 8.66 9.61 41.94
CA ALA A 15 9.34 8.91 40.85
C ALA A 15 8.41 7.99 40.04
N MET A 16 7.39 7.39 40.66
CA MET A 16 6.38 6.58 39.94
C MET A 16 5.44 7.42 39.07
N ALA A 17 5.25 8.71 39.38
CA ALA A 17 4.38 9.60 38.61
C ALA A 17 4.95 10.01 37.23
N PHE A 18 6.25 9.82 36.97
CA PHE A 18 6.89 10.18 35.70
C PHE A 18 6.79 9.10 34.61
N PHE A 19 6.29 7.90 34.93
CA PHE A 19 6.10 6.82 33.95
C PHE A 19 4.67 6.71 33.41
N HIS A 20 3.75 7.56 33.87
CA HIS A 20 2.46 7.73 33.21
C HIS A 20 2.60 8.74 32.07
N HIS A 21 3.39 8.38 31.04
CA HIS A 21 3.07 8.89 29.71
C HIS A 21 1.73 8.25 29.35
N SER A 22 0.67 8.99 29.62
CA SER A 22 -0.62 8.71 29.03
C SER A 22 -0.42 8.81 27.52
N ASP A 23 -0.31 7.66 26.86
CA ASP A 23 -0.70 7.56 25.46
C ASP A 23 -2.17 7.96 25.43
N ALA A 24 -2.39 9.25 25.23
CA ALA A 24 -3.64 9.72 24.68
C ALA A 24 -3.70 9.02 23.33
N ALA A 25 -4.41 7.89 23.30
CA ALA A 25 -4.80 7.24 22.07
C ALA A 25 -5.51 8.33 21.26
N GLN A 26 -4.77 8.99 20.38
CA GLN A 26 -5.39 9.84 19.39
C GLN A 26 -6.35 8.90 18.71
N ALA A 27 -7.64 9.25 18.73
CA ALA A 27 -8.61 8.62 17.88
C ALA A 27 -8.10 8.90 16.46
N SER A 28 -7.29 7.96 15.95
CA SER A 28 -6.76 8.03 14.61
C SER A 28 -7.97 8.20 13.73
N GLU A 29 -7.96 9.27 12.94
CA GLU A 29 -9.02 9.53 11.98
C GLU A 29 -9.28 8.25 11.18
N LYS A 30 -10.57 7.92 10.98
CA LYS A 30 -10.94 6.77 10.16
C LYS A 30 -10.30 6.98 8.78
N PRO A 31 -9.69 5.94 8.18
CA PRO A 31 -9.07 6.12 6.88
C PRO A 31 -10.14 6.42 5.84
N THR A 32 -9.77 7.20 4.84
CA THR A 32 -10.51 7.26 3.58
C THR A 32 -10.20 6.01 2.77
N ARG A 33 -11.02 5.73 1.75
CA ARG A 33 -10.73 4.66 0.79
C ARG A 33 -9.39 4.93 0.09
N GLU A 34 -9.16 6.19 -0.25
CA GLU A 34 -7.99 6.66 -0.98
C GLU A 34 -6.71 6.50 -0.14
N SER A 35 -6.72 6.79 1.17
CA SER A 35 -5.52 6.61 2.01
C SER A 35 -5.13 5.14 2.21
N LEU A 36 -6.11 4.22 2.17
CA LEU A 36 -5.83 2.78 2.15
C LEU A 36 -5.22 2.34 0.83
N PHE A 37 -5.62 2.95 -0.29
CA PHE A 37 -5.03 2.66 -1.60
C PHE A 37 -3.60 3.17 -1.69
N GLU A 38 -3.33 4.39 -1.24
CA GLU A 38 -1.97 4.94 -1.14
C GLU A 38 -1.03 4.04 -0.32
N THR A 39 -1.55 3.43 0.75
CA THR A 39 -0.81 2.45 1.56
C THR A 39 -0.39 1.25 0.73
N LEU A 40 -1.30 0.70 -0.09
CA LEU A 40 -1.02 -0.46 -0.94
C LEU A 40 -0.09 -0.12 -2.10
N GLU A 41 -0.28 1.03 -2.74
CA GLU A 41 0.58 1.49 -3.84
C GLU A 41 2.02 1.74 -3.36
N SER A 42 2.20 2.29 -2.16
CA SER A 42 3.51 2.58 -1.57
C SER A 42 4.38 1.33 -1.39
N ILE A 43 3.79 0.14 -1.28
CA ILE A 43 4.51 -1.13 -1.16
C ILE A 43 5.34 -1.41 -2.42
N SER A 44 4.90 -0.96 -3.60
CA SER A 44 5.62 -1.15 -4.87
C SER A 44 7.02 -0.52 -4.84
N ALA A 45 7.15 0.67 -4.26
CA ALA A 45 8.45 1.35 -4.10
C ALA A 45 9.37 0.59 -3.13
N VAL A 46 8.81 -0.09 -2.12
CA VAL A 46 9.59 -0.95 -1.23
C VAL A 46 10.07 -2.20 -1.95
N HIS A 47 9.22 -2.80 -2.80
CA HIS A 47 9.59 -3.96 -3.61
C HIS A 47 10.77 -3.63 -4.53
N GLU A 48 10.72 -2.50 -5.24
CA GLU A 48 11.84 -2.05 -6.07
C GLU A 48 13.14 -1.99 -5.26
N ARG A 49 13.10 -1.32 -4.10
CA ARG A 49 14.26 -1.22 -3.20
C ARG A 49 14.79 -2.57 -2.75
N LEU A 50 13.93 -3.54 -2.44
CA LEU A 50 14.34 -4.88 -2.02
C LEU A 50 15.15 -5.61 -3.10
N THR A 51 14.95 -5.28 -4.39
CA THR A 51 15.69 -5.88 -5.51
C THR A 51 17.06 -5.26 -5.79
N GLU A 52 17.34 -4.05 -5.30
CA GLU A 52 18.54 -3.28 -5.67
C GLU A 52 19.87 -3.89 -5.20
N LYS A 53 19.88 -4.56 -4.04
CA LYS A 53 21.11 -5.04 -3.39
C LYS A 53 20.84 -6.07 -2.29
N GLU A 54 21.88 -6.81 -1.94
CA GLU A 54 21.85 -7.77 -0.86
C GLU A 54 21.69 -7.09 0.52
N ARG A 55 20.89 -7.72 1.40
CA ARG A 55 20.59 -7.23 2.76
C ARG A 55 20.45 -8.40 3.74
N THR A 56 20.32 -8.10 5.03
CA THR A 56 19.87 -9.11 6.00
C THR A 56 18.35 -9.27 5.94
N LYS A 57 17.81 -10.46 6.28
CA LYS A 57 16.35 -10.65 6.38
C LYS A 57 15.71 -9.67 7.36
N LYS A 58 16.41 -9.32 8.45
CA LYS A 58 15.95 -8.31 9.41
C LYS A 58 15.77 -6.95 8.75
N ASP A 59 16.74 -6.49 7.98
CA ASP A 59 16.65 -5.19 7.29
C ASP A 59 15.53 -5.20 6.25
N MET A 60 15.35 -6.31 5.53
CA MET A 60 14.23 -6.48 4.58
C MET A 60 12.87 -6.38 5.27
N ILE A 61 12.71 -7.06 6.41
CA ILE A 61 11.48 -6.98 7.22
C ILE A 61 11.25 -5.53 7.68
N SER A 62 12.27 -4.86 8.20
CA SER A 62 12.15 -3.46 8.64
C SER A 62 11.84 -2.47 7.51
N LEU A 63 12.17 -2.78 6.25
CA LEU A 63 11.73 -1.98 5.10
C LEU A 63 10.23 -2.13 4.81
N LEU A 64 9.65 -3.28 5.12
CA LEU A 64 8.23 -3.62 4.87
C LEU A 64 7.31 -3.24 6.03
N GLU A 65 7.81 -3.28 7.27
CA GLU A 65 7.06 -2.99 8.50
C GLU A 65 6.34 -1.63 8.56
N PRO A 66 6.75 -0.57 7.84
CA PRO A 66 5.93 0.63 7.74
C PRO A 66 4.56 0.39 7.08
N TYR A 67 4.45 -0.62 6.21
CA TYR A 67 3.28 -0.90 5.38
C TYR A 67 2.60 -2.24 5.70
N MET A 68 3.30 -3.16 6.39
CA MET A 68 2.83 -4.51 6.68
C MET A 68 3.00 -4.84 8.17
N GLU A 69 2.13 -5.68 8.72
CA GLU A 69 2.34 -6.26 10.05
C GLU A 69 3.61 -7.13 10.04
N HIS A 70 4.34 -7.14 11.16
CA HIS A 70 5.61 -7.85 11.30
C HIS A 70 5.53 -9.31 10.80
N ASP A 71 4.50 -10.04 11.25
CA ASP A 71 4.33 -11.45 10.89
C ASP A 71 4.08 -11.65 9.39
N PHE A 72 3.38 -10.73 8.74
CA PHE A 72 3.16 -10.76 7.30
C PHE A 72 4.45 -10.43 6.54
N ALA A 73 5.18 -9.38 6.95
CA ALA A 73 6.47 -9.01 6.38
C ALA A 73 7.50 -10.15 6.50
N ALA A 74 7.55 -10.83 7.65
CA ALA A 74 8.44 -11.97 7.88
C ALA A 74 8.13 -13.13 6.93
N ARG A 75 6.86 -13.48 6.75
CA ARG A 75 6.43 -14.51 5.78
C ARG A 75 6.75 -14.11 4.35
N TYR A 76 6.51 -12.85 3.99
CA TYR A 76 6.81 -12.32 2.66
C TYR A 76 8.31 -12.40 2.34
N VAL A 77 9.17 -12.01 3.30
CA VAL A 77 10.63 -12.12 3.18
C VAL A 77 11.07 -13.58 3.12
N ASP A 78 10.47 -14.47 3.90
CA ASP A 78 10.86 -15.87 3.89
C ASP A 78 10.55 -16.57 2.56
N ALA A 79 9.40 -16.24 1.96
CA ALA A 79 8.97 -16.81 0.69
C ALA A 79 9.76 -16.27 -0.53
N ASN A 80 10.20 -15.01 -0.49
CA ASN A 80 10.75 -14.34 -1.68
C ASN A 80 12.24 -13.99 -1.59
N ALA A 81 12.87 -14.05 -0.42
CA ALA A 81 14.30 -13.74 -0.29
C ALA A 81 15.18 -14.95 -0.61
N PHE A 82 16.10 -14.77 -1.54
CA PHE A 82 17.07 -15.79 -1.92
C PHE A 82 18.42 -15.53 -1.27
N LYS A 83 19.10 -16.60 -0.86
CA LYS A 83 20.44 -16.51 -0.25
C LYS A 83 21.47 -16.15 -1.32
N ASP A 84 22.30 -15.14 -1.03
CA ASP A 84 23.41 -14.71 -1.89
C ASP A 84 24.72 -14.59 -1.08
N GLU A 85 25.86 -14.35 -1.74
CA GLU A 85 27.20 -14.32 -1.15
C GLU A 85 27.28 -13.38 0.06
N LYS A 86 26.72 -12.17 -0.06
CA LYS A 86 26.81 -11.12 0.96
C LYS A 86 25.60 -11.01 1.87
N GLY A 87 24.55 -11.81 1.65
CA GLY A 87 23.30 -11.65 2.38
C GLY A 87 22.14 -12.41 1.74
N TRP A 88 21.04 -11.70 1.56
CA TRP A 88 19.84 -12.16 0.88
C TRP A 88 19.43 -11.11 -0.14
N ILE A 89 18.80 -11.52 -1.24
CA ILE A 89 18.32 -10.62 -2.29
C ILE A 89 16.94 -11.04 -2.77
N PHE A 90 16.13 -10.06 -3.19
CA PHE A 90 14.92 -10.32 -3.96
C PHE A 90 15.28 -10.23 -5.43
N TYR A 91 15.02 -11.29 -6.19
CA TYR A 91 15.10 -11.19 -7.64
C TYR A 91 13.80 -10.58 -8.19
N GLY A 92 13.92 -9.74 -9.21
CA GLY A 92 12.76 -9.24 -9.92
C GLY A 92 11.96 -10.40 -10.51
N THR A 93 10.72 -10.56 -10.05
CA THR A 93 9.76 -11.54 -10.54
C THR A 93 8.44 -10.83 -10.81
N ASP A 94 7.73 -11.31 -11.83
CA ASP A 94 6.38 -10.91 -12.18
C ASP A 94 5.31 -11.53 -11.27
N ALA A 95 5.67 -12.53 -10.45
CA ALA A 95 4.75 -13.24 -9.57
C ALA A 95 5.40 -13.63 -8.23
N PRO A 96 5.72 -12.66 -7.33
CA PRO A 96 6.21 -12.99 -6.01
C PRO A 96 5.17 -13.74 -5.20
N GLU A 97 5.60 -14.69 -4.37
CA GLU A 97 4.71 -15.37 -3.44
C GLU A 97 4.19 -14.36 -2.40
N LEU A 98 2.93 -14.46 -2.01
CA LEU A 98 2.29 -13.49 -1.10
C LEU A 98 2.30 -12.04 -1.63
N ALA A 99 2.39 -11.84 -2.95
CA ALA A 99 2.27 -10.52 -3.57
C ALA A 99 0.93 -9.86 -3.22
N ILE A 100 0.98 -8.56 -2.93
CA ILE A 100 -0.24 -7.75 -2.84
C ILE A 100 -0.90 -7.76 -4.23
N PRO A 101 -2.21 -8.10 -4.32
CA PRO A 101 -2.95 -8.03 -5.57
C PRO A 101 -2.82 -6.69 -6.28
N PHE A 102 -2.65 -6.73 -7.59
CA PHE A 102 -2.75 -5.56 -8.45
C PHE A 102 -4.23 -5.22 -8.67
N PHE A 103 -4.78 -4.37 -7.80
CA PHE A 103 -6.13 -3.83 -7.95
C PHE A 103 -6.18 -2.76 -9.07
N SER A 104 -7.38 -2.49 -9.60
CA SER A 104 -7.60 -1.40 -10.54
C SER A 104 -7.51 -0.02 -9.87
N TYR A 105 -7.75 0.04 -8.56
CA TYR A 105 -7.94 1.25 -7.74
C TYR A 105 -9.05 2.18 -8.27
N ASP A 106 -9.96 1.65 -9.10
CA ASP A 106 -11.12 2.36 -9.63
C ASP A 106 -12.41 1.98 -8.88
N GLU A 107 -13.58 2.30 -9.44
CA GLU A 107 -14.87 1.98 -8.84
C GLU A 107 -15.08 0.47 -8.56
N LYS A 108 -14.31 -0.42 -9.18
CA LYS A 108 -14.34 -1.87 -8.94
C LYS A 108 -13.60 -2.28 -7.69
N THR A 109 -12.59 -1.50 -7.27
CA THR A 109 -11.88 -1.73 -6.01
C THR A 109 -12.66 -1.10 -4.86
N LYS A 110 -13.17 -1.96 -3.98
CA LYS A 110 -14.03 -1.60 -2.85
C LYS A 110 -13.29 -1.76 -1.53
N VAL A 111 -13.82 -1.12 -0.49
CA VAL A 111 -13.32 -1.25 0.88
C VAL A 111 -14.47 -1.56 1.81
N ALA A 112 -14.37 -2.62 2.60
CA ALA A 112 -15.32 -2.97 3.66
C ALA A 112 -14.67 -2.82 5.04
N GLU A 113 -15.33 -2.09 5.95
CA GLU A 113 -14.96 -1.99 7.37
C GLU A 113 -15.77 -2.99 8.20
N ALA A 114 -15.08 -3.87 8.93
CA ALA A 114 -15.68 -4.79 9.90
C ALA A 114 -14.72 -4.99 11.08
N ASP A 115 -15.24 -4.90 12.31
CA ASP A 115 -14.48 -5.16 13.55
C ASP A 115 -13.16 -4.38 13.69
N GLY A 116 -13.10 -3.15 13.16
CA GLY A 116 -11.88 -2.33 13.17
C GLY A 116 -10.80 -2.75 12.17
N HIS A 117 -11.16 -3.62 11.23
CA HIS A 117 -10.34 -4.04 10.09
C HIS A 117 -10.94 -3.52 8.79
N TYR A 118 -10.06 -3.25 7.83
CA TYR A 118 -10.43 -2.78 6.50
C TYR A 118 -10.06 -3.87 5.50
N THR A 119 -11.02 -4.32 4.70
CA THR A 119 -10.76 -5.26 3.61
C THR A 119 -10.87 -4.51 2.31
N VAL A 120 -9.74 -4.35 1.61
CA VAL A 120 -9.71 -3.88 0.21
C VAL A 120 -9.98 -5.10 -0.66
N TYR A 121 -10.90 -4.99 -1.61
CA TYR A 121 -11.26 -6.12 -2.47
C TYR A 121 -11.71 -5.72 -3.86
N GLU A 122 -11.51 -6.64 -4.79
CA GLU A 122 -11.95 -6.51 -6.18
C GLU A 122 -12.40 -7.86 -6.72
N PHE A 123 -13.51 -7.86 -7.44
CA PHE A 123 -14.03 -9.06 -8.09
C PHE A 123 -13.27 -9.30 -9.39
N ILE A 124 -12.58 -10.44 -9.49
CA ILE A 124 -11.74 -10.76 -10.66
C ILE A 124 -12.45 -11.62 -11.71
N GLY A 125 -13.62 -12.16 -11.36
CA GLY A 125 -14.52 -12.90 -12.26
C GLY A 125 -13.87 -14.13 -12.91
N HIS A 126 -14.65 -14.84 -13.72
CA HIS A 126 -14.15 -16.01 -14.43
C HIS A 126 -13.25 -15.60 -15.61
N GLN A 127 -11.94 -15.84 -15.49
CA GLN A 127 -11.01 -15.68 -16.60
C GLN A 127 -10.43 -17.04 -16.98
N ASN A 128 -10.77 -17.54 -18.18
CA ASN A 128 -10.29 -18.84 -18.70
C ASN A 128 -9.43 -18.70 -19.98
N GLY A 129 -8.88 -17.50 -20.23
CA GLY A 129 -8.16 -17.21 -21.48
C GLY A 129 -6.64 -17.10 -21.34
N GLY A 130 -6.10 -17.03 -20.12
CA GLY A 130 -4.69 -16.81 -19.84
C GLY A 130 -3.98 -18.04 -19.26
N PRO A 131 -2.65 -17.96 -19.02
CA PRO A 131 -1.89 -19.00 -18.34
C PRO A 131 -2.32 -19.21 -16.88
N VAL A 132 -3.08 -18.26 -16.33
CA VAL A 132 -3.70 -18.32 -15.01
C VAL A 132 -5.21 -18.23 -15.20
N SER A 133 -5.93 -19.19 -14.63
CA SER A 133 -7.39 -19.20 -14.59
C SER A 133 -7.88 -18.74 -13.22
N TYR A 134 -8.90 -17.89 -13.22
CA TYR A 134 -9.53 -17.42 -11.99
C TYR A 134 -10.97 -17.93 -11.90
N ASP A 135 -11.34 -18.43 -10.72
CA ASP A 135 -12.73 -18.68 -10.37
C ASP A 135 -13.45 -17.35 -10.08
N ASN A 136 -14.77 -17.39 -9.92
CA ASN A 136 -15.59 -16.21 -9.62
C ASN A 136 -15.34 -15.72 -8.18
N ASP A 137 -14.18 -15.13 -7.96
CA ASP A 137 -13.70 -14.77 -6.65
C ASP A 137 -13.39 -13.28 -6.51
N TYR A 138 -13.24 -12.89 -5.27
CA TYR A 138 -12.71 -11.60 -4.84
C TYR A 138 -11.27 -11.78 -4.40
N LEU A 139 -10.37 -10.98 -4.94
CA LEU A 139 -9.06 -10.76 -4.32
C LEU A 139 -9.26 -9.84 -3.13
N THR A 140 -8.55 -10.11 -2.04
CA THR A 140 -8.71 -9.39 -0.77
C THR A 140 -7.37 -9.05 -0.15
N VAL A 141 -7.31 -7.87 0.47
CA VAL A 141 -6.22 -7.44 1.35
C VAL A 141 -6.82 -6.93 2.64
N THR A 142 -6.42 -7.53 3.76
CA THR A 142 -6.83 -7.09 5.09
C THR A 142 -5.81 -6.10 5.64
N ILE A 143 -6.27 -4.91 6.01
CA ILE A 143 -5.50 -3.82 6.58
C ILE A 143 -5.99 -3.56 8.01
N LYS A 144 -5.05 -3.38 8.94
CA LYS A 144 -5.34 -3.04 10.34
C LYS A 144 -4.73 -1.70 10.71
N ASN A 145 -5.41 -0.95 11.57
CA ASN A 145 -4.82 0.21 12.23
C ASN A 145 -3.97 -0.26 13.42
N LYS A 146 -2.68 0.08 13.39
CA LYS A 146 -1.72 -0.13 14.47
C LYS A 146 -1.13 1.23 14.84
N GLU A 147 -1.55 1.77 15.98
CA GLU A 147 -1.02 3.03 16.53
C GLU A 147 -1.09 4.20 15.53
N GLY A 148 -2.18 4.29 14.76
CA GLY A 148 -2.38 5.33 13.75
C GLY A 148 -1.75 5.03 12.38
N SER A 149 -1.09 3.88 12.23
CA SER A 149 -0.55 3.42 10.94
C SER A 149 -1.38 2.27 10.38
N PHE A 150 -1.81 2.38 9.12
CA PHE A 150 -2.52 1.32 8.42
C PHE A 150 -1.52 0.32 7.83
N LYS A 151 -1.67 -0.96 8.18
CA LYS A 151 -0.73 -2.01 7.79
C LYS A 151 -1.42 -3.24 7.24
N VAL A 152 -0.90 -3.80 6.16
CA VAL A 152 -1.35 -5.06 5.60
C VAL A 152 -1.08 -6.19 6.58
N ALA A 153 -2.14 -6.88 6.98
CA ALA A 153 -2.08 -8.04 7.85
C ALA A 153 -2.19 -9.36 7.09
N ASN A 154 -2.92 -9.36 5.97
CA ASN A 154 -3.10 -10.56 5.18
C ASN A 154 -3.57 -10.25 3.75
N ILE A 155 -3.41 -11.24 2.88
CA ILE A 155 -4.02 -11.28 1.54
C ILE A 155 -4.83 -12.57 1.41
N GLY A 156 -5.75 -12.62 0.46
CA GLY A 156 -6.52 -13.83 0.20
C GLY A 156 -7.43 -13.75 -1.02
N GLN A 157 -8.11 -14.86 -1.27
CA GLN A 157 -9.12 -15.02 -2.31
C GLN A 157 -10.37 -15.65 -1.68
N THR A 158 -11.55 -15.19 -2.06
CA THR A 158 -12.83 -15.68 -1.52
C THR A 158 -13.92 -15.65 -2.58
N ASP A 159 -14.80 -16.65 -2.60
CA ASP A 159 -15.99 -16.74 -3.45
C ASP A 159 -17.14 -15.84 -2.95
N THR A 160 -17.02 -15.37 -1.70
CA THR A 160 -18.02 -14.52 -1.05
C THR A 160 -17.55 -13.08 -0.95
N ARG A 161 -18.45 -12.14 -1.30
CA ARG A 161 -18.20 -10.71 -1.15
C ARG A 161 -17.85 -10.40 0.31
N PRO A 162 -16.73 -9.69 0.59
CA PRO A 162 -16.40 -9.27 1.95
C PRO A 162 -17.55 -8.49 2.60
N SER A 163 -17.93 -8.90 3.82
CA SER A 163 -18.95 -8.24 4.62
C SER A 163 -18.41 -6.99 5.33
N GLY A 164 -19.28 -6.03 5.64
CA GLY A 164 -18.94 -4.85 6.42
C GLY A 164 -19.61 -3.59 5.88
N ASN A 165 -19.33 -2.46 6.52
CA ASN A 165 -19.77 -1.16 6.01
C ASN A 165 -18.83 -0.74 4.88
N GLU A 166 -19.38 -0.48 3.69
CA GLU A 166 -18.58 -0.06 2.55
C GLU A 166 -18.11 1.39 2.74
N ILE A 167 -16.80 1.63 2.62
CA ILE A 167 -16.24 2.97 2.58
C ILE A 167 -16.34 3.47 1.14
N LEU A 168 -17.20 4.48 0.95
CA LEU A 168 -17.42 5.08 -0.35
C LEU A 168 -16.24 5.99 -0.72
N PRO A 169 -15.96 6.16 -2.04
CA PRO A 169 -15.03 7.19 -2.50
C PRO A 169 -15.42 8.54 -1.92
N GLU A 170 -14.41 9.30 -1.47
CA GLU A 170 -14.63 10.72 -1.22
C GLU A 170 -15.07 11.36 -2.54
N LYS A 171 -16.28 11.91 -2.59
CA LYS A 171 -16.75 12.58 -3.81
C LYS A 171 -15.74 13.67 -4.12
N ALA A 172 -15.10 13.59 -5.28
CA ALA A 172 -14.30 14.69 -5.81
C ALA A 172 -15.17 15.95 -5.69
N SER A 173 -14.74 16.88 -4.84
CA SER A 173 -15.43 18.15 -4.65
C SER A 173 -15.69 18.71 -6.05
N GLU A 174 -16.97 18.94 -6.37
CA GLU A 174 -17.38 19.54 -7.63
C GLU A 174 -16.44 20.71 -7.92
N GLU A 175 -15.72 20.59 -9.03
CA GLU A 175 -14.95 21.65 -9.64
C GLU A 175 -15.82 22.91 -9.59
N LYS A 176 -15.41 23.91 -8.79
CA LYS A 176 -16.06 25.22 -8.75
C LYS A 176 -16.04 25.74 -10.18
N GLN A 177 -17.15 25.56 -10.89
CA GLN A 177 -17.42 26.25 -12.14
C GLN A 177 -17.28 27.74 -11.84
N ASN A 178 -16.17 28.33 -12.30
CA ASN A 178 -15.98 29.76 -12.30
C ASN A 178 -16.83 30.32 -13.44
N PRO A 179 -17.93 31.05 -13.19
CA PRO A 179 -18.73 31.59 -14.25
C PRO A 179 -18.15 32.94 -14.61
N GLU A 180 -17.18 33.00 -15.53
CA GLU A 180 -16.87 34.21 -16.30
C GLU A 180 -15.77 33.93 -17.34
N PHE A 181 -16.18 33.52 -18.55
CA PHE A 181 -15.59 34.11 -19.74
C PHE A 181 -16.60 34.06 -20.89
N PHE A 182 -17.17 35.24 -21.17
CA PHE A 182 -18.06 35.52 -22.28
C PHE A 182 -17.36 35.22 -23.61
N GLU A 183 -18.09 34.62 -24.54
CA GLU A 183 -17.66 34.28 -25.89
C GLU A 183 -17.15 35.50 -26.70
N SER A 184 -16.11 35.27 -27.50
CA SER A 184 -15.92 36.00 -28.75
C SER A 184 -15.28 35.06 -29.78
N GLY A 185 -16.02 34.79 -30.85
CA GLY A 185 -15.85 33.59 -31.67
C GLY A 185 -14.75 33.62 -32.72
N ARG A 186 -14.47 32.43 -33.27
CA ARG A 186 -14.16 32.20 -34.69
C ARG A 186 -14.00 30.71 -35.01
N SER A 187 -14.78 30.27 -36.00
CA SER A 187 -14.45 29.29 -37.05
C SER A 187 -13.96 27.88 -36.66
N GLU A 188 -14.74 26.90 -37.11
CA GLU A 188 -14.39 25.50 -37.36
C GLU A 188 -12.94 25.28 -37.84
N LYS A 189 -12.26 24.28 -37.23
CA LYS A 189 -11.45 23.22 -37.87
C LYS A 189 -10.84 22.31 -36.77
N GLU A 190 -10.98 21.00 -36.94
CA GLU A 190 -10.40 19.95 -36.08
C GLU A 190 -8.91 20.17 -35.77
N PRO A 191 -8.46 19.92 -34.53
CA PRO A 191 -7.07 19.59 -34.28
C PRO A 191 -6.86 18.07 -34.20
N ALA A 192 -6.14 17.56 -35.19
CA ALA A 192 -5.51 16.25 -35.19
C ALA A 192 -4.58 16.09 -33.97
N PHE A 193 -4.72 14.97 -33.27
CA PHE A 193 -3.75 14.54 -32.26
C PHE A 193 -2.39 14.30 -32.92
N PRO A 194 -1.27 14.89 -32.44
CA PRO A 194 0.04 14.54 -32.93
C PRO A 194 0.42 13.15 -32.41
N LEU A 195 0.39 12.15 -33.30
CA LEU A 195 1.08 10.89 -33.12
C LEU A 195 2.58 11.18 -33.02
N PHE A 196 3.19 10.89 -31.87
CA PHE A 196 4.64 10.79 -31.77
C PHE A 196 5.09 9.59 -32.63
N VAL A 197 5.64 9.87 -33.81
CA VAL A 197 6.34 8.89 -34.62
C VAL A 197 7.76 8.80 -34.07
N ILE A 198 8.10 7.63 -33.50
CA ILE A 198 9.48 7.30 -33.12
C ILE A 198 10.14 6.72 -34.38
N ASP A 199 10.95 7.51 -35.07
CA ASP A 199 11.76 7.02 -36.18
C ASP A 199 12.96 6.22 -35.66
N PHE A 200 12.83 4.88 -35.69
CA PHE A 200 13.94 3.95 -35.54
C PHE A 200 14.76 3.93 -36.84
N ASN A 201 15.90 4.62 -36.87
CA ASN A 201 16.82 4.58 -38.01
C ASN A 201 17.79 3.41 -37.87
N TRP A 202 17.51 2.30 -38.55
CA TRP A 202 18.44 1.18 -38.72
C TRP A 202 19.30 1.44 -39.96
N SER A 203 20.51 1.95 -39.76
CA SER A 203 21.51 2.00 -40.83
C SER A 203 22.71 1.15 -40.42
N LEU A 204 22.82 -0.02 -41.06
CA LEU A 204 24.03 -0.82 -41.11
C LEU A 204 25.24 0.04 -41.49
N ALA A 205 26.30 -0.03 -40.71
CA ALA A 205 27.65 0.26 -41.18
C ALA A 205 28.49 -1.01 -40.97
N GLY A 206 28.58 -1.82 -42.03
CA GLY A 206 29.77 -2.64 -42.22
C GLY A 206 30.85 -1.75 -42.82
N PHE A 207 32.07 -1.85 -42.31
CA PHE A 207 33.27 -1.58 -43.12
C PHE A 207 34.43 -2.44 -42.60
N LEU A 208 34.81 -3.39 -43.44
CA LEU A 208 36.17 -3.92 -43.57
C LEU A 208 37.06 -2.80 -44.12
N GLN A 209 38.13 -2.42 -43.42
CA GLN A 209 39.50 -2.36 -43.95
C GLN A 209 40.49 -2.03 -42.83
#